data_AF-A0A6B3BZ91-F1
#
_entry.id   AF-A0A6B3BZ91-F1
#
_cell.length_a   1.000
_cell.length_b   1.000
_cell.length_c   1.000
_cell.angle_alpha   90.00
_cell.angle_beta   90.00
_cell.angle_gamma   90.00
#
_symmetry.space_group_name_H-M   'P 1'
#
loop_
_entity.id
_entity.type
_entity.pdbx_description
1 polymer ?
#
loop_
_entity_poly.entity_id
_entity_poly.type
_entity_poly.pdbx_seq_one_letter_code
_entity_poly.pdbx_strand_id
1 'polypeptide(L)'
;MTGARWSRLRVFRAVRRWLRPGPASPAPPPAAPSPAPPPGPSPATPPGPAPIPSPAPAPAPTPGPAVPSPPAARVPGARLDRMLSGFAAVLGLATVAVSYLTVQVGLDVSREAGKRDRETVLSEHYSAAVAQLDSDSVVGRVGGIHSLEQIAKPFTKERDDPAQRYRKVVLEILGAFVRQEAPAAPKSKPKPKPTVTECEKPRGIRPRADVQAAMTAVGRRYDPQPQDPVDVHGRNLTGVDLGGRRFDGADFAGARLAHGSLKKVHFKGTVLNGADLSGASLQQAVLDEAKLVRAVLCGAVLDGAKLNGAGLGGAYLTDAKLGGARMRDATLVKAHLVGAQLNDAHLEKSRAVRADFTGAVLSGAHLEGANLKLATFTRAQLNQADLAGADLTGAKGLTIEQLKSVKRITGDTQLPERFTWSAKGGVRER
;
A
#
# COMPACT_ATOMS: atom_id res chain seq x y z
N MET A 1 21.58 28.93 -12.78
CA MET A 1 22.54 28.14 -11.97
C MET A 1 22.41 26.68 -12.38
N THR A 2 23.54 26.08 -12.69
CA THR A 2 23.73 24.88 -13.53
C THR A 2 23.23 23.60 -12.86
N GLY A 3 22.44 22.83 -13.61
CA GLY A 3 21.94 21.52 -13.20
C GLY A 3 23.04 20.46 -13.25
N ALA A 4 23.35 19.88 -12.09
CA ALA A 4 24.21 18.71 -12.00
C ALA A 4 23.47 17.49 -12.57
N ARG A 5 23.86 17.04 -13.77
CA ARG A 5 23.57 15.68 -14.25
C ARG A 5 24.37 14.70 -13.40
N TRP A 6 23.70 14.00 -12.50
CA TRP A 6 24.31 12.91 -11.73
C TRP A 6 24.36 11.66 -12.62
N SER A 7 25.57 11.20 -12.96
CA SER A 7 25.76 9.94 -13.68
C SER A 7 25.56 8.75 -12.75
N ARG A 8 25.01 7.64 -13.29
CA ARG A 8 24.77 6.36 -12.58
C ARG A 8 25.95 5.91 -11.71
N LEU A 9 27.19 6.20 -12.11
CA LEU A 9 28.41 5.82 -11.40
C LEU A 9 28.70 6.61 -10.10
N ARG A 10 28.22 7.86 -9.96
CA ARG A 10 28.63 8.74 -8.84
C ARG A 10 27.79 8.55 -7.58
N VAL A 11 26.49 8.26 -7.72
CA VAL A 11 25.63 7.88 -6.59
C VAL A 11 26.10 6.56 -5.99
N PHE A 12 26.44 5.58 -6.83
CA PHE A 12 26.98 4.29 -6.39
C PHE A 12 28.36 4.38 -5.74
N ARG A 13 29.25 5.30 -6.18
CA ARG A 13 30.54 5.53 -5.50
C ARG A 13 30.39 6.16 -4.12
N ALA A 14 29.37 7.00 -3.90
CA ALA A 14 29.10 7.59 -2.59
C ALA A 14 28.61 6.53 -1.60
N VAL A 15 27.71 5.63 -2.03
CA VAL A 15 27.20 4.52 -1.21
C VAL A 15 28.30 3.49 -0.92
N ARG A 16 29.14 3.13 -1.92
CA ARG A 16 30.29 2.22 -1.70
C ARG A 16 31.37 2.79 -0.78
N ARG A 17 31.53 4.11 -0.71
CA ARG A 17 32.54 4.75 0.16
C ARG A 17 32.11 4.77 1.62
N TRP A 18 30.81 4.70 1.90
CA TRP A 18 30.23 4.60 3.24
C TRP A 18 30.23 3.17 3.81
N LEU A 19 30.35 2.15 2.96
CA LEU A 19 30.29 0.72 3.32
C LEU A 19 31.66 0.05 3.51
N ARG A 20 32.77 0.80 3.62
CA ARG A 20 34.08 0.19 3.91
C ARG A 20 34.28 -0.03 5.41
N PRO A 21 34.46 -1.27 5.88
CA PRO A 21 35.04 -1.52 7.21
C PRO A 21 36.50 -1.02 7.21
N GLY A 22 36.98 -0.56 8.36
CA GLY A 22 38.39 -0.20 8.55
C GLY A 22 39.35 -1.38 8.31
N PRO A 23 40.67 -1.13 8.16
CA PRO A 23 41.62 -2.17 7.78
C PRO A 23 41.66 -3.30 8.84
N ALA A 24 41.42 -4.53 8.39
CA ALA A 24 41.52 -5.74 9.21
C ALA A 24 42.99 -6.11 9.46
N SER A 25 43.29 -6.58 10.68
CA SER A 25 44.56 -7.23 11.03
C SER A 25 44.77 -8.54 10.23
N PRO A 26 46.03 -8.96 9.99
CA PRO A 26 46.33 -10.10 9.14
C PRO A 26 45.85 -11.43 9.74
N ALA A 27 45.30 -12.29 8.88
CA ALA A 27 44.77 -13.61 9.23
C ALA A 27 45.89 -14.63 9.54
N PRO A 28 45.65 -15.62 10.43
CA PRO A 28 46.56 -16.74 10.64
C PRO A 28 46.52 -17.76 9.48
N PRO A 29 47.56 -18.59 9.30
CA PRO A 29 47.68 -19.52 8.18
C PRO A 29 46.69 -20.70 8.26
N PRO A 30 46.36 -21.34 7.12
CA PRO A 30 45.36 -22.39 7.04
C PRO A 30 45.81 -23.71 7.70
N ALA A 31 44.89 -24.35 8.42
CA ALA A 31 45.07 -25.68 8.98
C ALA A 31 44.98 -26.78 7.89
N ALA A 32 45.78 -27.83 8.06
CA ALA A 32 45.88 -28.98 7.14
C ALA A 32 44.56 -29.80 7.05
N PRO A 33 44.29 -30.48 5.92
CA PRO A 33 43.07 -31.26 5.74
C PRO A 33 43.09 -32.60 6.49
N SER A 34 42.00 -32.90 7.20
CA SER A 34 41.75 -34.20 7.85
C SER A 34 41.31 -35.29 6.85
N PRO A 35 41.63 -36.57 7.09
CA PRO A 35 41.35 -37.67 6.17
C PRO A 35 39.87 -38.08 6.12
N ALA A 36 39.45 -38.60 4.97
CA ALA A 36 38.09 -39.04 4.67
C ALA A 36 37.68 -40.33 5.40
N PRO A 37 36.38 -40.49 5.77
CA PRO A 37 35.87 -41.71 6.40
C PRO A 37 35.60 -42.83 5.37
N PRO A 38 35.61 -44.12 5.79
CA PRO A 38 35.40 -45.26 4.90
C PRO A 38 33.92 -45.46 4.53
N PRO A 39 33.62 -46.16 3.41
CA PRO A 39 32.25 -46.33 2.90
C PRO A 39 31.45 -47.34 3.73
N GLY A 40 30.21 -46.98 4.09
CA GLY A 40 29.24 -47.86 4.73
C GLY A 40 28.51 -48.79 3.74
N PRO A 41 27.90 -49.90 4.21
CA PRO A 41 27.27 -50.89 3.36
C PRO A 41 25.86 -50.49 2.88
N SER A 42 25.48 -51.03 1.71
CA SER A 42 24.20 -50.84 1.01
C SER A 42 22.97 -51.39 1.76
N PRO A 43 21.75 -50.87 1.49
CA PRO A 43 20.56 -51.16 2.30
C PRO A 43 19.87 -52.48 1.91
N ALA A 44 19.49 -53.26 2.93
CA ALA A 44 18.60 -54.41 2.81
C ALA A 44 17.14 -54.03 3.08
N THR A 45 16.24 -54.69 2.34
CA THR A 45 14.77 -54.58 2.30
C THR A 45 14.10 -54.84 3.66
N PRO A 46 12.99 -54.16 4.02
CA PRO A 46 12.32 -54.38 5.32
C PRO A 46 11.32 -55.54 5.28
N PRO A 47 11.17 -56.33 6.36
CA PRO A 47 10.01 -57.20 6.55
C PRO A 47 8.90 -56.50 7.36
N GLY A 48 7.66 -56.90 7.09
CA GLY A 48 6.41 -56.33 7.65
C GLY A 48 6.12 -56.70 9.12
N PRO A 49 5.03 -56.16 9.70
CA PRO A 49 4.75 -56.26 11.12
C PRO A 49 3.89 -57.48 11.47
N ALA A 50 4.20 -58.11 12.61
CA ALA A 50 3.34 -59.09 13.26
C ALA A 50 3.38 -58.89 14.79
N PRO A 51 2.31 -59.30 15.52
CA PRO A 51 1.79 -58.59 16.69
C PRO A 51 2.36 -59.07 18.02
N ILE A 52 2.30 -58.18 19.02
CA ILE A 52 2.63 -58.44 20.43
C ILE A 52 1.41 -59.07 21.13
N PRO A 53 1.52 -60.24 21.78
CA PRO A 53 0.56 -60.66 22.80
C PRO A 53 1.01 -60.26 24.21
N SER A 54 0.02 -59.88 25.03
CA SER A 54 0.12 -59.46 26.44
C SER A 54 0.78 -60.48 27.36
N PRO A 55 1.46 -60.06 28.45
CA PRO A 55 1.95 -60.98 29.48
C PRO A 55 0.87 -61.25 30.54
N ALA A 56 0.69 -62.53 30.88
CA ALA A 56 -0.05 -63.01 32.05
C ALA A 56 0.90 -63.23 33.25
N PRO A 57 0.38 -63.33 34.49
CA PRO A 57 1.06 -62.86 35.70
C PRO A 57 1.93 -63.90 36.44
N ALA A 58 2.76 -63.38 37.33
CA ALA A 58 3.72 -64.08 38.19
C ALA A 58 3.10 -65.07 39.19
N PRO A 59 3.89 -66.06 39.68
CA PRO A 59 3.74 -66.62 41.02
C PRO A 59 4.75 -66.01 42.01
N ALA A 60 4.28 -65.77 43.24
CA ALA A 60 5.05 -65.32 44.41
C ALA A 60 5.56 -66.52 45.26
N PRO A 61 6.08 -66.34 46.49
CA PRO A 61 7.51 -66.40 46.81
C PRO A 61 7.90 -67.58 47.73
N THR A 62 9.19 -67.89 47.85
CA THR A 62 9.73 -68.77 48.90
C THR A 62 10.64 -67.98 49.86
N PRO A 63 10.49 -68.15 51.19
CA PRO A 63 11.13 -67.31 52.21
C PRO A 63 12.57 -67.79 52.54
N GLY A 64 13.53 -66.87 52.47
CA GLY A 64 14.87 -67.05 53.05
C GLY A 64 14.94 -66.46 54.47
N PRO A 65 15.73 -67.03 55.39
CA PRO A 65 15.61 -66.78 56.82
C PRO A 65 16.17 -65.42 57.27
N ALA A 66 15.56 -64.94 58.35
CA ALA A 66 15.78 -63.68 59.03
C ALA A 66 17.22 -63.51 59.55
N VAL A 67 17.80 -62.33 59.28
CA VAL A 67 18.99 -61.81 59.97
C VAL A 67 18.51 -60.92 61.11
N PRO A 68 19.01 -61.09 62.36
CA PRO A 68 18.55 -60.29 63.49
C PRO A 68 19.12 -58.87 63.47
N SER A 69 18.24 -57.89 63.71
CA SER A 69 18.59 -56.49 63.95
C SER A 69 19.28 -56.32 65.32
N PRO A 70 20.37 -55.54 65.43
CA PRO A 70 20.90 -55.12 66.73
C PRO A 70 20.11 -53.93 67.30
N PRO A 71 20.15 -53.71 68.63
CA PRO A 71 19.22 -52.84 69.33
C PRO A 71 19.48 -51.35 69.09
N ALA A 72 18.40 -50.57 69.12
CA ALA A 72 18.41 -49.12 69.06
C ALA A 72 19.16 -48.51 70.26
N ALA A 73 20.38 -48.04 70.03
CA ALA A 73 21.08 -47.15 70.94
C ALA A 73 20.61 -45.71 70.71
N ARG A 74 19.88 -45.15 71.68
CA ARG A 74 19.64 -43.71 71.78
C ARG A 74 20.98 -43.00 72.03
N VAL A 75 21.48 -42.26 71.04
CA VAL A 75 22.62 -41.35 71.20
C VAL A 75 22.09 -39.90 71.18
N PRO A 76 22.30 -39.11 72.24
CA PRO A 76 21.92 -37.70 72.27
C PRO A 76 23.02 -36.87 71.59
N GLY A 77 22.81 -36.46 70.34
CA GLY A 77 23.81 -35.70 69.58
C GLY A 77 23.27 -34.88 68.42
N ALA A 78 21.99 -34.49 68.45
CA ALA A 78 21.28 -33.85 67.33
C ALA A 78 21.60 -32.35 67.12
N ARG A 79 22.86 -31.92 67.27
CA ARG A 79 23.24 -30.51 67.07
C ARG A 79 24.37 -30.24 66.07
N LEU A 80 25.20 -31.23 65.70
CA LEU A 80 26.27 -31.01 64.70
C LEU A 80 25.84 -31.40 63.26
N ASP A 81 25.07 -32.49 63.09
CA ASP A 81 24.56 -32.92 61.77
C ASP A 81 23.59 -31.92 61.13
N ARG A 82 22.81 -31.19 61.95
CA ARG A 82 21.88 -30.15 61.46
C ARG A 82 22.60 -28.92 60.89
N MET A 83 23.82 -28.64 61.35
CA MET A 83 24.63 -27.55 60.81
C MET A 83 25.30 -27.95 59.49
N LEU A 84 25.86 -29.16 59.40
CA LEU A 84 26.43 -29.70 58.15
C LEU A 84 25.37 -29.92 57.06
N SER A 85 24.17 -30.41 57.42
CA SER A 85 23.05 -30.54 56.47
C SER A 85 22.52 -29.17 56.01
N GLY A 86 22.56 -28.16 56.88
CA GLY A 86 22.20 -26.78 56.55
C GLY A 86 23.15 -26.16 55.54
N PHE A 87 24.47 -26.35 55.72
CA PHE A 87 25.48 -25.91 54.75
C PHE A 87 25.35 -26.63 53.40
N ALA A 88 25.13 -27.95 53.41
CA ALA A 88 24.92 -28.72 52.17
C ALA A 88 23.65 -28.27 51.42
N ALA A 89 22.56 -27.98 52.13
CA ALA A 89 21.33 -27.46 51.54
C ALA A 89 21.50 -26.04 50.96
N VAL A 90 22.22 -25.17 51.67
CA VAL A 90 22.53 -23.80 51.17
C VAL A 90 23.44 -23.86 49.94
N LEU A 91 24.45 -24.76 49.93
CA LEU A 91 25.32 -24.97 48.78
C LEU A 91 24.56 -25.56 47.57
N GLY A 92 23.62 -26.48 47.82
CA GLY A 92 22.72 -27.03 46.81
C GLY A 92 21.79 -25.97 46.20
N LEU A 93 21.21 -25.09 47.03
CA LEU A 93 20.38 -23.99 46.54
C LEU A 93 21.21 -22.95 45.76
N ALA A 94 22.43 -22.64 46.20
CA ALA A 94 23.33 -21.73 45.50
C ALA A 94 23.73 -22.27 44.11
N THR A 95 24.02 -23.57 44.00
CA THR A 95 24.36 -24.19 42.70
C THR A 95 23.17 -24.24 41.74
N VAL A 96 21.96 -24.50 42.24
CA VAL A 96 20.73 -24.43 41.43
C VAL A 96 20.48 -22.98 40.97
N ALA A 97 20.65 -21.99 41.85
CA ALA A 97 20.48 -20.58 41.50
C ALA A 97 21.48 -20.11 40.42
N VAL A 98 22.75 -20.49 40.54
CA VAL A 98 23.79 -20.19 39.53
C VAL A 98 23.50 -20.93 38.22
N SER A 99 23.04 -22.18 38.27
CA SER A 99 22.65 -22.95 37.08
C SER A 99 21.43 -22.31 36.37
N TYR A 100 20.45 -21.84 37.13
CA TYR A 100 19.32 -21.12 36.59
C TYR A 100 19.74 -19.80 35.93
N LEU A 101 20.61 -19.02 36.60
CA LEU A 101 21.10 -17.75 36.07
C LEU A 101 21.92 -17.95 34.78
N THR A 102 22.77 -18.98 34.73
CA THR A 102 23.55 -19.32 33.53
C THR A 102 22.67 -19.78 32.37
N VAL A 103 21.60 -20.55 32.64
CA VAL A 103 20.60 -20.90 31.61
C VAL A 103 19.85 -19.67 31.11
N GLN A 104 19.44 -18.75 31.99
CA GLN A 104 18.77 -17.50 31.58
C GLN A 104 19.68 -16.63 30.72
N VAL A 105 20.93 -16.40 31.15
CA VAL A 105 21.93 -15.66 30.37
C VAL A 105 22.23 -16.36 29.05
N GLY A 106 22.32 -17.69 29.03
CA GLY A 106 22.53 -18.46 27.80
C GLY A 106 21.36 -18.37 26.81
N LEU A 107 20.12 -18.35 27.32
CA LEU A 107 18.92 -18.13 26.50
C LEU A 107 18.88 -16.70 25.96
N ASP A 108 19.27 -15.71 26.75
CA ASP A 108 19.33 -14.31 26.31
C ASP A 108 20.41 -14.10 25.26
N VAL A 109 21.62 -14.65 25.46
CA VAL A 109 22.69 -14.64 24.45
C VAL A 109 22.26 -15.36 23.17
N SER A 110 21.55 -16.49 23.27
CA SER A 110 21.04 -17.23 22.10
C SER A 110 19.96 -16.46 21.34
N ARG A 111 19.07 -15.77 22.06
CA ARG A 111 18.07 -14.87 21.46
C ARG A 111 18.74 -13.70 20.75
N GLU A 112 19.82 -13.16 21.32
CA GLU A 112 20.54 -12.01 20.79
C GLU A 112 21.47 -12.39 19.62
N ALA A 113 22.10 -13.56 19.67
CA ALA A 113 22.82 -14.17 18.54
C ALA A 113 21.87 -14.45 17.36
N GLY A 114 20.70 -15.01 17.64
CA GLY A 114 19.66 -15.22 16.63
C GLY A 114 19.13 -13.93 16.00
N LYS A 115 19.19 -12.78 16.70
CA LYS A 115 18.88 -11.46 16.11
C LYS A 115 20.00 -10.97 15.18
N ARG A 116 21.27 -11.10 15.58
CA ARG A 116 22.43 -10.68 14.77
C ARG A 116 22.60 -11.50 13.49
N ASP A 117 22.37 -12.81 13.55
CA ASP A 117 22.44 -13.67 12.36
C ASP A 117 21.35 -13.31 11.34
N ARG A 118 20.15 -12.96 11.82
CA ARG A 118 19.05 -12.52 10.95
C ARG A 118 19.32 -11.20 10.26
N GLU A 119 19.88 -10.21 10.95
CA GLU A 119 20.26 -8.93 10.33
C GLU A 119 21.33 -9.11 9.24
N THR A 120 22.28 -10.00 9.47
CA THR A 120 23.35 -10.32 8.51
C THR A 120 22.77 -10.97 7.25
N VAL A 121 21.96 -12.01 7.41
CA VAL A 121 21.28 -12.70 6.28
C VAL A 121 20.37 -11.74 5.50
N LEU A 122 19.64 -10.86 6.19
CA LEU A 122 18.78 -9.86 5.54
C LEU A 122 19.59 -8.85 4.72
N SER A 123 20.74 -8.40 5.24
CA SER A 123 21.66 -7.49 4.54
C SER A 123 22.25 -8.12 3.27
N GLU A 124 22.60 -9.41 3.33
CA GLU A 124 23.08 -10.17 2.17
C GLU A 124 21.99 -10.33 1.10
N HIS A 125 20.79 -10.78 1.49
CA HIS A 125 19.66 -10.91 0.57
C HIS A 125 19.26 -9.57 -0.05
N TYR A 126 19.29 -8.49 0.74
CA TYR A 126 19.03 -7.15 0.26
C TYR A 126 20.06 -6.70 -0.78
N SER A 127 21.35 -6.91 -0.50
CA SER A 127 22.44 -6.57 -1.42
C SER A 127 22.33 -7.34 -2.74
N ALA A 128 21.98 -8.62 -2.68
CA ALA A 128 21.73 -9.45 -3.85
C ALA A 128 20.51 -8.96 -4.66
N ALA A 129 19.42 -8.59 -3.98
CA ALA A 129 18.22 -8.08 -4.64
C ALA A 129 18.45 -6.74 -5.35
N VAL A 130 19.23 -5.83 -4.73
CA VAL A 130 19.63 -4.57 -5.36
C VAL A 130 20.55 -4.82 -6.56
N ALA A 131 21.47 -5.78 -6.50
CA ALA A 131 22.30 -6.14 -7.65
C ALA A 131 21.45 -6.68 -8.83
N GLN A 132 20.40 -7.45 -8.54
CA GLN A 132 19.47 -7.94 -9.56
C GLN A 132 18.65 -6.83 -10.22
N LEU A 133 18.35 -5.73 -9.52
CA LEU A 133 17.70 -4.56 -10.11
C LEU A 133 18.53 -3.88 -11.20
N ASP A 134 19.86 -3.99 -11.15
CA ASP A 134 20.78 -3.47 -12.17
C ASP A 134 21.01 -4.45 -13.33
N SER A 135 20.31 -5.59 -13.34
CA SER A 135 20.40 -6.56 -14.43
C SER A 135 19.93 -5.96 -15.75
N ASP A 136 20.64 -6.23 -16.85
CA ASP A 136 20.19 -5.88 -18.21
C ASP A 136 18.94 -6.68 -18.63
N SER A 137 18.71 -7.85 -18.01
CA SER A 137 17.55 -8.70 -18.28
C SER A 137 16.33 -8.24 -17.48
N VAL A 138 15.19 -8.11 -18.15
CA VAL A 138 13.88 -7.85 -17.52
C VAL A 138 13.56 -8.90 -16.45
N VAL A 139 13.88 -10.18 -16.71
CA VAL A 139 13.63 -11.27 -15.76
C VAL A 139 14.46 -11.08 -14.49
N GLY A 140 15.73 -10.70 -14.63
CA GLY A 140 16.60 -10.40 -13.49
C GLY A 140 16.07 -9.24 -12.65
N ARG A 141 15.66 -8.14 -13.30
CA ARG A 141 15.08 -6.98 -12.60
C ARG A 141 13.79 -7.32 -11.87
N VAL A 142 12.89 -8.09 -12.50
CA VAL A 142 11.66 -8.57 -11.87
C VAL A 142 11.95 -9.48 -10.68
N GLY A 143 12.94 -10.37 -10.79
CA GLY A 143 13.42 -11.18 -9.66
C GLY A 143 13.94 -10.33 -8.49
N GLY A 144 14.71 -9.27 -8.79
CA GLY A 144 15.17 -8.30 -7.79
C GLY A 144 14.02 -7.56 -7.12
N ILE A 145 13.03 -7.10 -7.90
CA ILE A 145 11.82 -6.43 -7.38
C ILE A 145 11.07 -7.33 -6.40
N HIS A 146 10.83 -8.60 -6.77
CA HIS A 146 10.13 -9.54 -5.89
C HIS A 146 10.95 -9.87 -4.64
N SER A 147 12.27 -9.98 -4.76
CA SER A 147 13.14 -10.21 -3.60
C SER A 147 13.06 -9.03 -2.62
N LEU A 148 13.13 -7.79 -3.12
CA LEU A 148 12.93 -6.59 -2.29
C LEU A 148 11.53 -6.53 -1.68
N GLU A 149 10.51 -6.90 -2.43
CA GLU A 149 9.13 -6.98 -1.93
C GLU A 149 9.01 -7.97 -0.77
N GLN A 150 9.67 -9.14 -0.84
CA GLN A 150 9.67 -10.11 0.26
C GLN A 150 10.39 -9.58 1.50
N ILE A 151 11.51 -8.88 1.31
CA ILE A 151 12.28 -8.24 2.40
C ILE A 151 11.45 -7.15 3.09
N ALA A 152 10.59 -6.44 2.35
CA ALA A 152 9.75 -5.37 2.87
C ALA A 152 8.48 -5.84 3.61
N LYS A 153 8.21 -7.16 3.64
CA LYS A 153 7.06 -7.69 4.39
C LYS A 153 7.36 -7.68 5.89
N PRO A 154 6.40 -7.26 6.73
CA PRO A 154 6.57 -7.32 8.18
C PRO A 154 6.77 -8.77 8.62
N PHE A 155 7.75 -9.00 9.49
CA PHE A 155 8.01 -10.32 10.08
C PHE A 155 7.11 -10.55 11.29
N THR A 156 6.70 -9.49 11.99
CA THR A 156 5.75 -9.54 13.10
C THR A 156 4.71 -8.41 12.97
N LYS A 157 3.63 -8.48 13.73
CA LYS A 157 2.63 -7.38 13.82
C LYS A 157 3.06 -6.28 14.80
N GLU A 158 4.29 -6.33 15.32
CA GLU A 158 4.75 -5.43 16.37
C GLU A 158 5.11 -4.05 15.83
N ARG A 159 4.86 -3.03 16.65
CA ARG A 159 5.04 -1.61 16.27
C ARG A 159 6.49 -1.25 15.97
N ASP A 160 7.45 -1.97 16.55
CA ASP A 160 8.89 -1.73 16.43
C ASP A 160 9.61 -2.75 15.54
N ASP A 161 8.90 -3.41 14.61
CA ASP A 161 9.48 -4.40 13.69
C ASP A 161 10.61 -3.78 12.83
N PRO A 162 11.85 -4.31 12.88
CA PRO A 162 12.96 -3.89 12.02
C PRO A 162 12.62 -3.87 10.52
N ALA A 163 11.69 -4.71 10.06
CA ALA A 163 11.19 -4.73 8.68
C ALA A 163 10.59 -3.39 8.24
N GLN A 164 10.04 -2.58 9.16
CA GLN A 164 9.53 -1.25 8.83
C GLN A 164 10.64 -0.33 8.30
N ARG A 165 11.88 -0.45 8.84
CA ARG A 165 13.03 0.33 8.38
C ARG A 165 13.42 -0.04 6.96
N TYR A 166 13.48 -1.33 6.65
CA TYR A 166 13.80 -1.81 5.29
C TYR A 166 12.70 -1.47 4.29
N ARG A 167 11.43 -1.51 4.72
CA ARG A 167 10.29 -1.21 3.87
C ARG A 167 10.35 0.19 3.28
N LYS A 168 10.64 1.21 4.07
CA LYS A 168 10.80 2.59 3.57
C LYS A 168 11.86 2.65 2.47
N VAL A 169 13.04 2.10 2.74
CA VAL A 169 14.16 2.09 1.80
C VAL A 169 13.83 1.30 0.52
N VAL A 170 13.18 0.14 0.65
CA VAL A 170 12.71 -0.66 -0.49
C VAL A 170 11.73 0.15 -1.36
N LEU A 171 10.76 0.83 -0.75
CA LEU A 171 9.79 1.64 -1.49
C LEU A 171 10.44 2.85 -2.17
N GLU A 172 11.44 3.47 -1.53
CA GLU A 172 12.24 4.54 -2.13
C GLU A 172 13.04 4.04 -3.33
N ILE A 173 13.66 2.86 -3.22
CA ILE A 173 14.42 2.22 -4.30
C ILE A 173 13.51 1.85 -5.46
N LEU A 174 12.37 1.20 -5.19
CA LEU A 174 11.42 0.84 -6.25
C LEU A 174 10.79 2.08 -6.90
N GLY A 175 10.52 3.13 -6.13
CA GLY A 175 10.10 4.43 -6.67
C GLY A 175 11.17 5.07 -7.54
N ALA A 176 12.43 5.06 -7.09
CA ALA A 176 13.58 5.55 -7.88
C ALA A 176 13.78 4.73 -9.16
N PHE A 177 13.64 3.41 -9.08
CA PHE A 177 13.67 2.50 -10.21
C PHE A 177 12.60 2.86 -11.24
N VAL A 178 11.35 3.06 -10.82
CA VAL A 178 10.27 3.50 -11.73
C VAL A 178 10.59 4.86 -12.34
N ARG A 179 11.11 5.83 -11.56
CA ARG A 179 11.49 7.14 -12.10
C ARG A 179 12.58 7.06 -13.17
N GLN A 180 13.51 6.12 -13.01
CA GLN A 180 14.63 5.90 -13.92
C GLN A 180 14.21 5.14 -15.19
N GLU A 181 13.43 4.08 -15.04
CA GLU A 181 13.11 3.13 -16.12
C GLU A 181 11.82 3.45 -16.86
N ALA A 182 10.87 4.17 -16.24
CA ALA A 182 9.67 4.65 -16.92
C ALA A 182 10.01 5.88 -17.78
N PRO A 183 9.60 5.89 -19.06
CA PRO A 183 9.77 7.06 -19.92
C PRO A 183 9.17 8.31 -19.28
N ALA A 184 9.78 9.47 -19.48
CA ALA A 184 9.14 10.72 -19.10
C ALA A 184 7.82 10.86 -19.88
N ALA A 185 6.76 11.29 -19.21
CA ALA A 185 5.55 11.72 -19.89
C ALA A 185 5.92 12.86 -20.85
N PRO A 186 5.48 12.80 -22.12
CA PRO A 186 5.76 13.87 -23.06
C PRO A 186 5.29 15.19 -22.45
N LYS A 187 6.12 16.23 -22.53
CA LYS A 187 5.73 17.59 -22.15
C LYS A 187 4.75 18.13 -23.20
N SER A 188 3.59 17.51 -23.36
CA SER A 188 2.52 18.17 -24.11
C SER A 188 2.13 19.38 -23.29
N LYS A 189 2.40 20.58 -23.81
CA LYS A 189 1.78 21.80 -23.29
C LYS A 189 0.29 21.47 -23.12
N PRO A 190 -0.32 21.64 -21.93
CA PRO A 190 -1.74 21.38 -21.78
C PRO A 190 -2.45 22.23 -22.82
N LYS A 191 -2.94 21.59 -23.88
CA LYS A 191 -3.73 22.28 -24.90
C LYS A 191 -4.94 22.83 -24.16
N PRO A 192 -5.34 24.09 -24.42
CA PRO A 192 -6.29 24.81 -23.57
C PRO A 192 -7.65 24.10 -23.44
N LYS A 193 -7.99 23.19 -24.36
CA LYS A 193 -9.05 22.19 -24.23
C LYS A 193 -8.64 20.95 -25.05
N PRO A 194 -8.33 19.78 -24.45
CA PRO A 194 -8.21 18.54 -25.21
C PRO A 194 -9.54 18.30 -25.93
N THR A 195 -9.46 18.03 -27.23
CA THR A 195 -10.66 17.78 -28.06
C THR A 195 -11.16 16.35 -27.82
N VAL A 196 -12.46 16.11 -28.00
CA VAL A 196 -13.11 14.78 -27.84
C VAL A 196 -12.33 13.69 -28.60
N THR A 197 -11.86 14.00 -29.80
CA THR A 197 -11.05 13.13 -30.67
C THR A 197 -9.65 12.80 -30.16
N GLU A 198 -9.03 13.63 -29.34
CA GLU A 198 -7.71 13.35 -28.75
C GLU A 198 -7.81 12.35 -27.58
N CYS A 199 -9.01 12.17 -27.03
CA CYS A 199 -9.27 11.30 -25.90
C CYS A 199 -9.53 9.83 -26.31
N GLU A 200 -9.47 9.51 -27.62
CA GLU A 200 -9.88 8.21 -28.19
C GLU A 200 -8.75 7.23 -28.59
N LYS A 201 -7.44 7.49 -28.39
CA LYS A 201 -6.36 6.56 -28.87
C LYS A 201 -5.13 6.38 -27.94
N PRO A 202 -4.48 5.19 -27.91
CA PRO A 202 -4.97 3.82 -28.12
C PRO A 202 -4.95 2.98 -26.83
N ARG A 203 -5.88 2.02 -26.77
CA ARG A 203 -5.90 0.93 -25.77
C ARG A 203 -4.78 -0.07 -26.07
N GLY A 204 -4.21 -0.70 -25.03
CA GLY A 204 -3.30 -1.84 -25.17
C GLY A 204 -1.80 -1.56 -25.01
N ILE A 205 -1.38 -0.31 -24.81
CA ILE A 205 0.00 0.00 -24.39
C ILE A 205 0.12 -0.36 -22.92
N ARG A 206 0.99 -1.31 -22.56
CA ARG A 206 1.36 -1.61 -21.17
C ARG A 206 2.74 -1.03 -20.87
N PRO A 207 3.01 -0.62 -19.62
CA PRO A 207 4.37 -0.29 -19.23
C PRO A 207 5.27 -1.53 -19.34
N ARG A 208 6.59 -1.32 -19.35
CA ARG A 208 7.56 -2.42 -19.27
C ARG A 208 7.23 -3.31 -18.06
N ALA A 209 7.46 -4.62 -18.19
CA ALA A 209 7.08 -5.60 -17.17
C ALA A 209 7.74 -5.34 -15.81
N ASP A 210 8.98 -4.84 -15.80
CA ASP A 210 9.71 -4.43 -14.60
C ASP A 210 9.10 -3.17 -13.95
N VAL A 211 8.71 -2.16 -14.72
CA VAL A 211 7.98 -0.98 -14.23
C VAL A 211 6.62 -1.39 -13.64
N GLN A 212 5.88 -2.28 -14.32
CA GLN A 212 4.62 -2.82 -13.81
C GLN A 212 4.83 -3.58 -12.49
N ALA A 213 5.84 -4.45 -12.42
CA ALA A 213 6.17 -5.23 -11.22
C ALA A 213 6.54 -4.30 -10.06
N ALA A 214 7.40 -3.31 -10.31
CA ALA A 214 7.82 -2.33 -9.30
C ALA A 214 6.62 -1.54 -8.77
N MET A 215 5.75 -1.02 -9.66
CA MET A 215 4.54 -0.32 -9.23
C MET A 215 3.58 -1.22 -8.46
N THR A 216 3.46 -2.49 -8.86
CA THR A 216 2.62 -3.46 -8.15
C THR A 216 3.14 -3.73 -6.74
N ALA A 217 4.45 -3.94 -6.59
CA ALA A 217 5.10 -4.15 -5.30
C ALA A 217 4.97 -2.90 -4.40
N VAL A 218 5.22 -1.72 -4.98
CA VAL A 218 5.06 -0.45 -4.28
C VAL A 218 3.62 -0.23 -3.81
N GLY A 219 2.64 -0.64 -4.62
CA GLY A 219 1.21 -0.47 -4.33
C GLY A 219 0.61 -1.53 -3.38
N ARG A 220 1.32 -2.61 -3.06
CA ARG A 220 0.88 -3.65 -2.11
C ARG A 220 1.11 -3.29 -0.64
N ARG A 221 1.34 -2.00 -0.35
CA ARG A 221 1.60 -1.47 1.00
C ARG A 221 0.63 -2.05 2.05
N TYR A 222 1.19 -2.60 3.13
CA TYR A 222 0.44 -3.14 4.26
C TYR A 222 0.06 -2.07 5.32
N ASP A 223 0.68 -0.88 5.25
CA ASP A 223 0.49 0.21 6.25
C ASP A 223 0.33 1.59 5.56
N PRO A 224 -0.76 2.33 5.83
CA PRO A 224 -1.12 3.61 5.20
C PRO A 224 -0.48 4.87 5.83
N GLN A 225 0.74 4.82 6.38
CA GLN A 225 1.33 6.05 6.92
C GLN A 225 1.68 7.08 5.81
N PRO A 226 1.25 8.35 5.95
CA PRO A 226 1.50 9.44 4.98
C PRO A 226 2.98 9.85 4.80
N GLN A 227 3.88 9.32 5.62
CA GLN A 227 5.26 9.83 5.78
C GLN A 227 6.17 9.47 4.59
N ASP A 228 5.82 8.47 3.78
CA ASP A 228 6.66 7.96 2.69
C ASP A 228 5.92 7.92 1.34
N PRO A 229 5.48 9.07 0.81
CA PRO A 229 4.75 9.12 -0.45
C PRO A 229 5.66 8.67 -1.60
N VAL A 230 5.13 7.79 -2.46
CA VAL A 230 5.81 7.40 -3.71
C VAL A 230 5.82 8.61 -4.63
N ASP A 231 6.97 8.93 -5.20
CA ASP A 231 7.07 9.93 -6.28
C ASP A 231 7.29 9.24 -7.63
N VAL A 232 6.32 9.37 -8.53
CA VAL A 232 6.42 8.98 -9.95
C VAL A 232 6.00 10.15 -10.85
N HIS A 233 6.29 11.38 -10.42
CA HIS A 233 5.97 12.61 -11.12
C HIS A 233 6.40 12.57 -12.59
N GLY A 234 5.47 12.94 -13.47
CA GLY A 234 5.72 13.10 -14.89
C GLY A 234 6.22 11.83 -15.56
N ARG A 235 5.89 10.64 -15.05
CA ARG A 235 6.24 9.36 -15.69
C ARG A 235 5.12 8.85 -16.58
N ASN A 236 5.50 8.18 -17.67
CA ASN A 236 4.57 7.49 -18.55
C ASN A 236 4.31 6.08 -18.01
N LEU A 237 3.11 5.89 -17.49
CA LEU A 237 2.56 4.65 -16.95
C LEU A 237 1.27 4.27 -17.72
N THR A 238 1.20 4.61 -19.02
CA THR A 238 0.03 4.29 -19.86
C THR A 238 -0.28 2.81 -19.77
N GLY A 239 -1.55 2.47 -19.50
CA GLY A 239 -2.06 1.10 -19.36
C GLY A 239 -1.52 0.30 -18.20
N VAL A 240 -0.95 0.95 -17.17
CA VAL A 240 -0.56 0.28 -15.92
C VAL A 240 -1.77 -0.37 -15.25
N ASP A 241 -1.57 -1.53 -14.61
CA ASP A 241 -2.58 -2.15 -13.74
C ASP A 241 -2.25 -1.94 -12.26
N LEU A 242 -3.03 -1.08 -11.61
CA LEU A 242 -2.97 -0.76 -10.17
C LEU A 242 -4.31 -1.00 -9.47
N GLY A 243 -5.20 -1.82 -10.04
CA GLY A 243 -6.50 -2.09 -9.43
C GLY A 243 -6.43 -2.70 -8.01
N GLY A 244 -7.04 -2.08 -7.00
CA GLY A 244 -6.99 -2.52 -5.61
C GLY A 244 -5.67 -2.24 -4.89
N ARG A 245 -4.71 -1.59 -5.54
CA ARG A 245 -3.42 -1.22 -4.94
C ARG A 245 -3.55 0.11 -4.18
N ARG A 246 -2.65 0.37 -3.24
CA ARG A 246 -2.64 1.56 -2.38
C ARG A 246 -1.45 2.48 -2.65
N PHE A 247 -1.76 3.73 -2.90
CA PHE A 247 -0.81 4.82 -3.12
C PHE A 247 -1.25 6.11 -2.41
N ASP A 248 -1.97 6.01 -1.29
CA ASP A 248 -2.43 7.19 -0.54
C ASP A 248 -1.27 8.20 -0.31
N GLY A 249 -1.53 9.48 -0.58
CA GLY A 249 -0.55 10.58 -0.47
C GLY A 249 0.56 10.61 -1.53
N ALA A 250 0.65 9.63 -2.44
CA ALA A 250 1.69 9.59 -3.48
C ALA A 250 1.60 10.77 -4.46
N ASP A 251 2.76 11.11 -5.07
CA ASP A 251 2.89 12.11 -6.12
C ASP A 251 2.92 11.45 -7.51
N PHE A 252 1.83 11.64 -8.24
CA PHE A 252 1.60 11.28 -9.63
C PHE A 252 1.39 12.54 -10.49
N ALA A 253 1.78 13.72 -10.05
CA ALA A 253 1.54 14.95 -10.78
C ALA A 253 2.20 14.89 -12.17
N GLY A 254 1.44 15.27 -13.19
CA GLY A 254 1.84 15.17 -14.60
C GLY A 254 2.11 13.74 -15.12
N ALA A 255 1.89 12.68 -14.32
CA ALA A 255 2.06 11.31 -14.78
C ALA A 255 0.99 10.97 -15.82
N ARG A 256 1.33 10.10 -16.77
CA ARG A 256 0.39 9.59 -17.77
C ARG A 256 -0.05 8.19 -17.36
N LEU A 257 -1.29 8.08 -16.89
CA LEU A 257 -1.99 6.87 -16.46
C LEU A 257 -3.13 6.50 -17.44
N ALA A 258 -3.12 7.09 -18.65
CA ALA A 258 -4.12 6.87 -19.68
C ALA A 258 -4.35 5.37 -19.93
N HIS A 259 -5.62 4.97 -20.05
CA HIS A 259 -6.05 3.59 -20.23
C HIS A 259 -5.59 2.60 -19.14
N GLY A 260 -5.13 3.09 -17.98
CA GLY A 260 -4.74 2.26 -16.84
C GLY A 260 -5.93 1.52 -16.22
N SER A 261 -5.67 0.32 -15.69
CA SER A 261 -6.60 -0.42 -14.84
C SER A 261 -6.40 0.04 -13.39
N LEU A 262 -7.28 0.91 -12.89
CA LEU A 262 -7.20 1.56 -11.58
C LEU A 262 -8.44 1.24 -10.72
N LYS A 263 -9.14 0.15 -11.03
CA LYS A 263 -10.38 -0.27 -10.32
C LYS A 263 -10.10 -0.45 -8.84
N LYS A 264 -10.88 0.16 -7.95
CA LYS A 264 -10.69 0.05 -6.49
C LYS A 264 -9.30 0.50 -5.99
N VAL A 265 -8.53 1.26 -6.79
CA VAL A 265 -7.24 1.80 -6.32
C VAL A 265 -7.47 2.75 -5.15
N HIS A 266 -6.55 2.76 -4.19
CA HIS A 266 -6.55 3.72 -3.09
C HIS A 266 -5.58 4.86 -3.41
N PHE A 267 -6.16 6.01 -3.71
CA PHE A 267 -5.52 7.28 -4.05
C PHE A 267 -5.99 8.40 -3.10
N LYS A 268 -6.25 8.08 -1.83
CA LYS A 268 -6.65 9.09 -0.85
C LYS A 268 -5.54 10.14 -0.71
N GLY A 269 -5.88 11.42 -0.87
CA GLY A 269 -4.93 12.53 -0.73
C GLY A 269 -3.79 12.56 -1.76
N THR A 270 -3.82 11.73 -2.81
CA THR A 270 -2.75 11.72 -3.82
C THR A 270 -2.67 13.02 -4.62
N VAL A 271 -1.47 13.34 -5.08
CA VAL A 271 -1.25 14.45 -6.00
C VAL A 271 -1.31 13.92 -7.44
N LEU A 272 -2.38 14.25 -8.15
CA LEU A 272 -2.66 13.90 -9.54
C LEU A 272 -2.81 15.16 -10.41
N ASN A 273 -2.28 16.29 -9.97
CA ASN A 273 -2.39 17.56 -10.68
C ASN A 273 -1.80 17.43 -12.08
N GLY A 274 -2.57 17.80 -13.11
CA GLY A 274 -2.17 17.69 -14.51
C GLY A 274 -1.89 16.26 -14.99
N ALA A 275 -2.22 15.22 -14.22
CA ALA A 275 -2.07 13.84 -14.65
C ALA A 275 -3.03 13.52 -15.79
N ASP A 276 -2.61 12.65 -16.71
CA ASP A 276 -3.43 12.15 -17.80
C ASP A 276 -4.00 10.78 -17.45
N LEU A 277 -5.28 10.75 -17.08
CA LEU A 277 -6.10 9.59 -16.74
C LEU A 277 -7.12 9.29 -17.86
N SER A 278 -6.88 9.75 -19.10
CA SER A 278 -7.81 9.57 -20.21
C SER A 278 -8.15 8.09 -20.43
N GLY A 279 -9.45 7.77 -20.46
CA GLY A 279 -9.95 6.41 -20.62
C GLY A 279 -9.50 5.42 -19.53
N ALA A 280 -8.99 5.90 -18.38
CA ALA A 280 -8.60 5.03 -17.28
C ALA A 280 -9.84 4.44 -16.58
N SER A 281 -9.67 3.22 -16.05
CA SER A 281 -10.73 2.47 -15.37
C SER A 281 -10.59 2.69 -13.86
N LEU A 282 -11.33 3.66 -13.30
CA LEU A 282 -11.28 4.10 -11.90
C LEU A 282 -12.54 3.68 -11.11
N GLN A 283 -13.27 2.66 -11.55
CA GLN A 283 -14.50 2.22 -10.91
C GLN A 283 -14.24 1.88 -9.45
N GLN A 284 -15.07 2.44 -8.56
CA GLN A 284 -14.96 2.24 -7.12
C GLN A 284 -13.59 2.64 -6.51
N ALA A 285 -12.78 3.44 -7.22
CA ALA A 285 -11.53 3.97 -6.68
C ALA A 285 -11.78 4.90 -5.48
N VAL A 286 -10.82 4.95 -4.56
CA VAL A 286 -10.83 5.87 -3.42
C VAL A 286 -9.92 7.05 -3.75
N LEU A 287 -10.50 8.18 -4.11
CA LEU A 287 -9.86 9.45 -4.47
C LEU A 287 -10.28 10.57 -3.50
N ASP A 288 -10.75 10.21 -2.30
CA ASP A 288 -11.09 11.20 -1.27
C ASP A 288 -9.89 12.13 -1.03
N GLU A 289 -10.15 13.44 -0.98
CA GLU A 289 -9.13 14.49 -0.78
C GLU A 289 -8.00 14.53 -1.86
N ALA A 290 -8.12 13.78 -2.97
CA ALA A 290 -7.11 13.78 -4.03
C ALA A 290 -7.04 15.13 -4.75
N LYS A 291 -5.83 15.52 -5.17
CA LYS A 291 -5.57 16.75 -5.92
C LYS A 291 -5.53 16.45 -7.41
N LEU A 292 -6.58 16.78 -8.13
CA LEU A 292 -6.79 16.51 -9.56
C LEU A 292 -6.86 17.81 -10.37
N VAL A 293 -6.20 18.88 -9.91
CA VAL A 293 -6.27 20.19 -10.56
C VAL A 293 -5.71 20.08 -11.97
N ARG A 294 -6.51 20.47 -12.97
CA ARG A 294 -6.19 20.35 -14.41
C ARG A 294 -5.84 18.92 -14.88
N ALA A 295 -6.24 17.88 -14.14
CA ALA A 295 -6.09 16.51 -14.60
C ALA A 295 -6.96 16.25 -15.84
N VAL A 296 -6.52 15.36 -16.72
CA VAL A 296 -7.25 14.94 -17.92
C VAL A 296 -7.90 13.59 -17.64
N LEU A 297 -9.22 13.56 -17.58
CA LEU A 297 -10.08 12.41 -17.24
C LEU A 297 -11.07 12.11 -18.37
N CYS A 298 -10.80 12.56 -19.59
CA CYS A 298 -11.68 12.31 -20.73
C CYS A 298 -12.04 10.83 -20.86
N GLY A 299 -13.33 10.51 -20.96
CA GLY A 299 -13.81 9.13 -21.13
C GLY A 299 -13.38 8.17 -20.02
N ALA A 300 -12.82 8.66 -18.91
CA ALA A 300 -12.45 7.84 -17.78
C ALA A 300 -13.71 7.29 -17.11
N VAL A 301 -13.61 6.10 -16.54
CA VAL A 301 -14.74 5.41 -15.92
C VAL A 301 -14.57 5.43 -14.41
N LEU A 302 -15.23 6.36 -13.75
CA LEU A 302 -15.22 6.63 -12.31
C LEU A 302 -16.53 6.19 -11.62
N ASP A 303 -17.31 5.29 -12.22
CA ASP A 303 -18.57 4.82 -11.63
C ASP A 303 -18.37 4.30 -10.20
N GLY A 304 -19.14 4.85 -9.26
CA GLY A 304 -19.07 4.56 -7.83
C GLY A 304 -17.76 4.98 -7.13
N ALA A 305 -16.89 5.76 -7.77
CA ALA A 305 -15.66 6.25 -7.15
C ALA A 305 -15.96 7.21 -5.99
N LYS A 306 -15.07 7.22 -4.98
CA LYS A 306 -15.14 8.14 -3.84
C LYS A 306 -14.20 9.31 -4.08
N LEU A 307 -14.71 10.51 -4.14
CA LEU A 307 -14.06 11.77 -4.50
C LEU A 307 -14.43 12.87 -3.50
N ASN A 308 -14.77 12.52 -2.25
CA ASN A 308 -15.23 13.51 -1.27
C ASN A 308 -14.08 14.48 -0.97
N GLY A 309 -14.37 15.78 -1.02
CA GLY A 309 -13.36 16.82 -0.84
C GLY A 309 -12.26 16.86 -1.92
N ALA A 310 -12.38 16.13 -3.03
CA ALA A 310 -11.37 16.13 -4.08
C ALA A 310 -11.26 17.48 -4.80
N GLY A 311 -10.04 17.85 -5.20
CA GLY A 311 -9.74 19.09 -5.90
C GLY A 311 -9.68 18.91 -7.42
N LEU A 312 -10.80 19.07 -8.13
CA LEU A 312 -10.95 18.92 -9.58
C LEU A 312 -10.97 20.26 -10.33
N GLY A 313 -10.39 21.31 -9.76
CA GLY A 313 -10.37 22.65 -10.37
C GLY A 313 -9.76 22.64 -11.77
N GLY A 314 -10.53 23.05 -12.78
CA GLY A 314 -10.10 23.06 -14.18
C GLY A 314 -9.82 21.68 -14.79
N ALA A 315 -10.25 20.59 -14.15
CA ALA A 315 -10.08 19.24 -14.69
C ALA A 315 -10.94 19.03 -15.95
N TYR A 316 -10.49 18.13 -16.84
CA TYR A 316 -11.17 17.78 -18.08
C TYR A 316 -11.85 16.42 -17.95
N LEU A 317 -13.16 16.40 -17.74
CA LEU A 317 -13.99 15.21 -17.56
C LEU A 317 -14.95 15.00 -18.73
N THR A 318 -14.59 15.44 -19.93
CA THR A 318 -15.41 15.28 -21.14
C THR A 318 -15.75 13.81 -21.36
N ASP A 319 -17.04 13.50 -21.51
CA ASP A 319 -17.57 12.14 -21.67
C ASP A 319 -17.16 11.12 -20.58
N ALA A 320 -16.68 11.60 -19.42
CA ALA A 320 -16.34 10.74 -18.30
C ALA A 320 -17.61 10.11 -17.69
N LYS A 321 -17.49 8.89 -17.19
CA LYS A 321 -18.57 8.18 -16.50
C LYS A 321 -18.38 8.28 -15.00
N LEU A 322 -19.30 8.93 -14.33
CA LEU A 322 -19.30 9.23 -12.90
C LEU A 322 -20.62 8.77 -12.24
N GLY A 323 -21.25 7.71 -12.75
CA GLY A 323 -22.51 7.20 -12.23
C GLY A 323 -22.36 6.80 -10.76
N GLY A 324 -23.18 7.36 -9.88
CA GLY A 324 -23.12 7.10 -8.43
C GLY A 324 -21.81 7.55 -7.75
N ALA A 325 -20.98 8.36 -8.40
CA ALA A 325 -19.73 8.84 -7.82
C ALA A 325 -20.01 9.75 -6.62
N ARG A 326 -19.18 9.64 -5.57
CA ARG A 326 -19.31 10.42 -4.33
C ARG A 326 -18.39 11.61 -4.33
N MET A 327 -18.93 12.80 -4.57
CA MET A 327 -18.19 14.06 -4.77
C MET A 327 -18.66 15.15 -3.80
N ARG A 328 -19.13 14.76 -2.61
CA ARG A 328 -19.54 15.69 -1.57
C ARG A 328 -18.38 16.61 -1.20
N ASP A 329 -18.66 17.91 -1.08
CA ASP A 329 -17.68 18.96 -0.78
C ASP A 329 -16.51 19.07 -1.81
N ALA A 330 -16.60 18.41 -2.97
CA ALA A 330 -15.56 18.47 -4.00
C ALA A 330 -15.47 19.86 -4.65
N THR A 331 -14.27 20.26 -5.09
CA THR A 331 -14.04 21.51 -5.81
C THR A 331 -13.94 21.26 -7.32
N LEU A 332 -14.94 21.71 -8.07
CA LEU A 332 -15.07 21.58 -9.53
C LEU A 332 -14.98 22.94 -10.24
N VAL A 333 -14.36 23.94 -9.61
CA VAL A 333 -14.27 25.30 -10.16
C VAL A 333 -13.66 25.27 -11.56
N LYS A 334 -14.40 25.78 -12.56
CA LYS A 334 -14.02 25.77 -13.98
C LYS A 334 -13.75 24.37 -14.56
N ALA A 335 -14.27 23.29 -13.96
CA ALA A 335 -14.15 21.94 -14.51
C ALA A 335 -14.95 21.80 -15.81
N HIS A 336 -14.46 20.98 -16.74
CA HIS A 336 -15.10 20.68 -18.01
C HIS A 336 -15.79 19.32 -17.93
N LEU A 337 -17.11 19.30 -17.81
CA LEU A 337 -17.95 18.11 -17.67
C LEU A 337 -18.86 17.93 -18.90
N VAL A 338 -18.39 18.36 -20.06
CA VAL A 338 -19.17 18.30 -21.31
C VAL A 338 -19.46 16.83 -21.63
N GLY A 339 -20.75 16.48 -21.79
CA GLY A 339 -21.18 15.10 -22.05
C GLY A 339 -20.95 14.10 -20.91
N ALA A 340 -20.47 14.54 -19.74
CA ALA A 340 -20.20 13.64 -18.62
C ALA A 340 -21.48 12.95 -18.10
N GLN A 341 -21.36 11.68 -17.72
CA GLN A 341 -22.47 10.89 -17.17
C GLN A 341 -22.41 10.92 -15.65
N LEU A 342 -23.26 11.72 -15.01
CA LEU A 342 -23.34 11.96 -13.57
C LEU A 342 -24.66 11.41 -12.98
N ASN A 343 -25.22 10.35 -13.57
CA ASN A 343 -26.45 9.73 -13.07
C ASN A 343 -26.27 9.34 -11.60
N ASP A 344 -27.21 9.73 -10.74
CA ASP A 344 -27.19 9.45 -9.29
C ASP A 344 -25.89 9.90 -8.58
N ALA A 345 -25.12 10.83 -9.17
CA ALA A 345 -23.88 11.31 -8.57
C ALA A 345 -24.18 12.21 -7.36
N HIS A 346 -23.33 12.10 -6.34
CA HIS A 346 -23.43 12.83 -5.08
C HIS A 346 -22.55 14.07 -5.10
N LEU A 347 -23.12 15.24 -5.36
CA LEU A 347 -22.45 16.53 -5.50
C LEU A 347 -22.88 17.52 -4.41
N GLU A 348 -23.41 17.02 -3.29
CA GLU A 348 -23.91 17.84 -2.19
C GLU A 348 -22.81 18.77 -1.69
N LYS A 349 -23.13 20.06 -1.53
CA LYS A 349 -22.22 21.12 -1.07
C LYS A 349 -20.94 21.30 -1.91
N SER A 350 -20.89 20.70 -3.10
CA SER A 350 -19.75 20.85 -4.01
C SER A 350 -19.62 22.29 -4.50
N ARG A 351 -18.39 22.67 -4.86
CA ARG A 351 -18.09 24.00 -5.43
C ARG A 351 -17.79 23.89 -6.91
N ALA A 352 -18.81 24.06 -7.74
CA ALA A 352 -18.77 23.93 -9.19
C ALA A 352 -18.93 25.29 -9.92
N VAL A 353 -18.38 26.35 -9.33
CA VAL A 353 -18.41 27.70 -9.91
C VAL A 353 -17.76 27.72 -11.29
N ARG A 354 -18.49 28.23 -12.29
CA ARG A 354 -18.08 28.28 -13.70
C ARG A 354 -17.76 26.92 -14.32
N ALA A 355 -18.26 25.83 -13.75
CA ALA A 355 -18.16 24.51 -14.37
C ALA A 355 -19.02 24.43 -15.64
N ASP A 356 -18.59 23.62 -16.60
CA ASP A 356 -19.29 23.41 -17.87
C ASP A 356 -19.94 22.03 -17.89
N PHE A 357 -21.25 21.98 -17.66
CA PHE A 357 -22.09 20.78 -17.72
C PHE A 357 -22.83 20.67 -19.08
N THR A 358 -22.31 21.27 -20.15
CA THR A 358 -22.97 21.21 -21.46
C THR A 358 -23.19 19.77 -21.91
N GLY A 359 -24.44 19.38 -22.14
CA GLY A 359 -24.79 18.01 -22.53
C GLY A 359 -24.57 16.94 -21.45
N ALA A 360 -24.22 17.30 -20.21
CA ALA A 360 -24.03 16.36 -19.13
C ALA A 360 -25.36 15.69 -18.73
N VAL A 361 -25.29 14.43 -18.30
CA VAL A 361 -26.45 13.68 -17.81
C VAL A 361 -26.40 13.67 -16.29
N LEU A 362 -27.24 14.48 -15.64
CA LEU A 362 -27.35 14.66 -14.19
C LEU A 362 -28.65 14.03 -13.64
N SER A 363 -29.19 13.03 -14.34
CA SER A 363 -30.44 12.39 -13.93
C SER A 363 -30.28 11.78 -12.53
N GLY A 364 -31.16 12.12 -11.59
CA GLY A 364 -31.08 11.65 -10.20
C GLY A 364 -29.92 12.22 -9.37
N ALA A 365 -29.12 13.16 -9.91
CA ALA A 365 -27.97 13.69 -9.20
C ALA A 365 -28.37 14.52 -7.95
N HIS A 366 -27.58 14.39 -6.90
CA HIS A 366 -27.74 15.09 -5.63
C HIS A 366 -26.88 16.37 -5.64
N LEU A 367 -27.51 17.54 -5.78
CA LEU A 367 -26.85 18.85 -5.87
C LEU A 367 -27.23 19.77 -4.71
N GLU A 368 -27.70 19.20 -3.59
CA GLU A 368 -28.18 19.93 -2.42
C GLU A 368 -27.08 20.85 -1.87
N GLY A 369 -27.39 22.15 -1.78
CA GLY A 369 -26.45 23.17 -1.31
C GLY A 369 -25.22 23.37 -2.20
N ALA A 370 -25.20 22.82 -3.43
CA ALA A 370 -24.06 22.98 -4.32
C ALA A 370 -23.93 24.43 -4.81
N ASN A 371 -22.69 24.92 -4.89
CA ASN A 371 -22.40 26.23 -5.46
C ASN A 371 -22.14 26.10 -6.96
N LEU A 372 -23.16 26.41 -7.77
CA LEU A 372 -23.21 26.30 -9.22
C LEU A 372 -23.19 27.67 -9.91
N LYS A 373 -22.69 28.71 -9.22
CA LYS A 373 -22.62 30.07 -9.77
C LYS A 373 -21.93 30.08 -11.13
N LEU A 374 -22.53 30.77 -12.09
CA LEU A 374 -21.98 30.95 -13.43
C LEU A 374 -21.70 29.63 -14.20
N ALA A 375 -22.22 28.50 -13.73
CA ALA A 375 -22.08 27.22 -14.43
C ALA A 375 -22.92 27.19 -15.72
N THR A 376 -22.55 26.34 -16.67
CA THR A 376 -23.27 26.18 -17.95
C THR A 376 -24.00 24.85 -17.98
N PHE A 377 -25.29 24.87 -18.27
CA PHE A 377 -26.18 23.69 -18.33
C PHE A 377 -26.85 23.50 -19.69
N THR A 378 -26.29 24.10 -20.75
CA THR A 378 -26.82 23.97 -22.12
C THR A 378 -26.99 22.49 -22.48
N ARG A 379 -28.21 22.07 -22.81
CA ARG A 379 -28.53 20.66 -23.14
C ARG A 379 -28.24 19.64 -22.03
N ALA A 380 -28.01 20.06 -20.79
CA ALA A 380 -27.87 19.14 -19.66
C ALA A 380 -29.19 18.43 -19.34
N GLN A 381 -29.14 17.18 -18.90
CA GLN A 381 -30.33 16.45 -18.46
C GLN A 381 -30.41 16.49 -16.94
N LEU A 382 -31.44 17.09 -16.37
CA LEU A 382 -31.62 17.31 -14.92
C LEU A 382 -32.80 16.52 -14.34
N ASN A 383 -33.31 15.55 -15.09
CA ASN A 383 -34.49 14.77 -14.69
C ASN A 383 -34.26 14.15 -13.30
N GLN A 384 -35.17 14.36 -12.37
CA GLN A 384 -35.08 13.83 -11.01
C GLN A 384 -33.85 14.30 -10.18
N ALA A 385 -33.11 15.31 -10.63
CA ALA A 385 -32.03 15.88 -9.82
C ALA A 385 -32.58 16.62 -8.58
N ASP A 386 -31.79 16.69 -7.50
CA ASP A 386 -32.14 17.45 -6.31
C ASP A 386 -31.31 18.73 -6.23
N LEU A 387 -31.94 19.89 -6.42
CA LEU A 387 -31.32 21.21 -6.40
C LEU A 387 -31.60 21.99 -5.12
N ALA A 388 -32.11 21.36 -4.06
CA ALA A 388 -32.50 22.06 -2.85
C ALA A 388 -31.36 22.90 -2.25
N GLY A 389 -31.59 24.20 -2.06
CA GLY A 389 -30.61 25.14 -1.51
C GLY A 389 -29.38 25.39 -2.41
N ALA A 390 -29.39 24.94 -3.66
CA ALA A 390 -28.27 25.17 -4.59
C ALA A 390 -28.17 26.65 -5.01
N ASP A 391 -26.97 27.08 -5.36
CA ASP A 391 -26.72 28.44 -5.84
C ASP A 391 -26.47 28.44 -7.35
N LEU A 392 -27.51 28.77 -8.12
CA LEU A 392 -27.49 28.85 -9.58
C LEU A 392 -27.30 30.29 -10.08
N THR A 393 -26.85 31.22 -9.24
CA THR A 393 -26.72 32.63 -9.61
C THR A 393 -25.84 32.79 -10.86
N GLY A 394 -26.40 33.43 -11.90
CA GLY A 394 -25.74 33.63 -13.18
C GLY A 394 -25.48 32.36 -14.01
N ALA A 395 -26.07 31.21 -13.64
CA ALA A 395 -25.97 30.00 -14.43
C ALA A 395 -26.64 30.16 -15.80
N LYS A 396 -25.99 29.61 -16.83
CA LYS A 396 -26.36 29.79 -18.25
C LYS A 396 -26.91 28.50 -18.84
N GLY A 397 -27.72 28.61 -19.89
CA GLY A 397 -28.18 27.46 -20.67
C GLY A 397 -29.26 26.58 -20.02
N LEU A 398 -29.65 26.84 -18.77
CA LEU A 398 -30.86 26.28 -18.16
C LEU A 398 -32.13 26.69 -18.94
N THR A 399 -33.17 25.89 -18.87
CA THR A 399 -34.51 26.14 -19.42
C THR A 399 -35.53 25.90 -18.33
N ILE A 400 -36.72 26.47 -18.48
CA ILE A 400 -37.79 26.23 -17.50
C ILE A 400 -38.19 24.75 -17.41
N GLU A 401 -38.18 24.03 -18.53
CA GLU A 401 -38.51 22.60 -18.57
C GLU A 401 -37.49 21.74 -17.82
N GLN A 402 -36.19 22.07 -17.95
CA GLN A 402 -35.16 21.43 -17.12
C GLN A 402 -35.43 21.64 -15.62
N LEU A 403 -35.79 22.86 -15.20
CA LEU A 403 -36.08 23.15 -13.80
C LEU A 403 -37.38 22.51 -13.29
N LYS A 404 -38.38 22.30 -14.15
CA LYS A 404 -39.60 21.56 -13.79
C LYS A 404 -39.37 20.05 -13.69
N SER A 405 -38.39 19.51 -14.42
CA SER A 405 -38.09 18.07 -14.45
C SER A 405 -37.34 17.56 -13.21
N VAL A 406 -36.83 18.47 -12.37
CA VAL A 406 -36.05 18.13 -11.17
C VAL A 406 -36.94 17.48 -10.11
N LYS A 407 -36.37 16.63 -9.27
CA LYS A 407 -37.09 15.96 -8.17
C LYS A 407 -37.47 16.95 -7.08
N ARG A 408 -36.54 17.84 -6.74
CA ARG A 408 -36.73 18.82 -5.66
C ARG A 408 -35.94 20.09 -5.96
N ILE A 409 -36.61 21.22 -5.73
CA ILE A 409 -36.02 22.56 -5.73
C ILE A 409 -36.80 23.37 -4.70
N THR A 410 -36.09 24.12 -3.84
CA THR A 410 -36.67 24.74 -2.63
C THR A 410 -36.46 26.25 -2.65
N GLY A 411 -37.27 27.02 -1.92
CA GLY A 411 -37.27 28.49 -1.97
C GLY A 411 -35.94 29.18 -1.59
N ASP A 412 -35.06 28.48 -0.88
CA ASP A 412 -33.69 28.88 -0.55
C ASP A 412 -32.67 28.65 -1.70
N THR A 413 -33.09 28.00 -2.79
CA THR A 413 -32.29 27.87 -4.02
C THR A 413 -32.17 29.24 -4.69
N GLN A 414 -30.95 29.70 -4.93
CA GLN A 414 -30.70 30.98 -5.60
C GLN A 414 -30.77 30.77 -7.11
N LEU A 415 -31.77 31.35 -7.76
CA LEU A 415 -32.03 31.17 -9.20
C LEU A 415 -31.24 32.18 -10.06
N PRO A 416 -30.95 31.85 -11.34
CA PRO A 416 -30.49 32.83 -12.32
C PRO A 416 -31.51 33.96 -12.52
N GLU A 417 -31.06 35.16 -12.87
CA GLU A 417 -31.89 36.38 -12.97
C GLU A 417 -33.15 36.24 -13.84
N ARG A 418 -33.11 35.41 -14.89
CA ARG A 418 -34.26 35.17 -15.79
C ARG A 418 -35.40 34.34 -15.17
N PHE A 419 -35.17 33.71 -14.03
CA PHE A 419 -36.16 32.90 -13.34
C PHE A 419 -36.59 33.57 -12.04
N THR A 420 -37.78 33.21 -11.57
CA THR A 420 -38.32 33.67 -10.30
C THR A 420 -39.23 32.61 -9.68
N TRP A 421 -39.46 32.73 -8.38
CA TRP A 421 -40.41 31.88 -7.66
C TRP A 421 -41.84 32.32 -7.94
N SER A 422 -42.70 31.36 -8.19
CA SER A 422 -44.16 31.56 -8.23
C SER A 422 -44.73 31.52 -6.82
N ALA A 423 -45.87 32.19 -6.61
CA ALA A 423 -46.58 32.18 -5.35
C ALA A 423 -47.00 30.77 -4.88
N LYS A 424 -47.06 29.79 -5.80
CA LYS A 424 -47.43 28.39 -5.53
C LYS A 424 -46.21 27.49 -5.26
N GLY A 425 -45.01 28.04 -5.13
CA GLY A 425 -43.79 27.28 -4.79
C GLY A 425 -43.05 26.62 -5.95
N GLY A 426 -43.46 26.86 -7.20
CA GLY A 426 -42.73 26.42 -8.41
C GLY A 426 -41.87 27.54 -9.02
N VAL A 427 -40.96 27.19 -9.93
CA VAL A 427 -40.17 28.17 -10.71
C VAL A 427 -40.92 28.60 -11.96
N ARG A 428 -40.80 29.87 -12.35
CA ARG A 428 -41.27 30.43 -13.62
C ARG A 428 -40.22 31.35 -14.25
N GLU A 429 -40.31 31.56 -15.56
CA GLU A 429 -39.56 32.63 -16.22
C GLU A 429 -40.14 34.00 -15.83
N ARG A 430 -39.28 35.02 -15.79
CA ARG A 430 -39.67 36.41 -15.50
C ARG A 430 -40.44 37.05 -16.63
#